data_AF-A0A7R7HAJ0-F1
#
_entry.id   AF-A0A7R7HAJ0-F1
#
_cell.length_a   1.000
_cell.length_b   1.000
_cell.length_c   1.000
_cell.angle_alpha   90.00
_cell.angle_beta   90.00
_cell.angle_gamma   90.00
#
_symmetry.space_group_name_H-M   'P 1'
#
loop_
_entity.id
_entity.type
_entity.pdbx_description
1 polymer ?
#
loop_
_entity_poly.entity_id
_entity_poly.type
_entity_poly.pdbx_seq_one_letter_code
_entity_poly.pdbx_strand_id
1 'polypeptide(L)'
;MMAGILDLLSEPIDAPIDYSPPGRAPRNYVPGVLEALAASRGRNAVLKAYEPTKREWIGDRVFDAARAAGFSSSKAHEMRSNVGAVIDLVPGAGALLAGEDGGRAYNSGDYLGMATAAIGAIPGGKLVGKLAKKASPTVAAKVTNDVISELPMDEASRMARAKAMGYSDDVFWRGEANGKLPNEYPSGAHFSRDREYAAGFAQKGGQPDPREFRLDLSKAFTIGRPMTAGEYGRLVESAMAHDPQLAAQLATQFERSPEYMVGFGKARPDQMITDAPGATLTHELVSKSRALENVFRDAGFNAIDSGRDVRKLNGFGIRSAQAAFDPGKADKRGILLSLGALTPGLFGLASRPDPNQD
;
A
#
# COMPACT_ATOMS: atom_id res chain seq x y z
N MET A 1 -16.70 36.21 -19.82
CA MET A 1 -17.68 35.94 -18.74
C MET A 1 -17.02 35.05 -17.70
N MET A 2 -16.35 35.64 -16.71
CA MET A 2 -15.95 34.98 -15.45
C MET A 2 -15.63 36.08 -14.44
N ALA A 3 -16.66 36.51 -13.72
CA ALA A 3 -16.55 37.35 -12.53
C ALA A 3 -17.40 36.65 -11.46
N GLY A 4 -16.75 36.01 -10.49
CA GLY A 4 -17.50 35.26 -9.46
C GLY A 4 -16.71 34.37 -8.50
N ILE A 5 -15.43 34.66 -8.22
CA ILE A 5 -14.67 33.92 -7.19
C ILE A 5 -13.81 34.89 -6.37
N LEU A 6 -14.42 35.90 -5.75
CA LEU A 6 -13.69 36.81 -4.86
C LEU A 6 -14.41 37.15 -3.53
N ASP A 7 -15.56 36.51 -3.21
CA ASP A 7 -16.42 36.98 -2.11
C ASP A 7 -16.48 36.06 -0.86
N LEU A 8 -15.52 35.14 -0.69
CA LEU A 8 -15.57 34.11 0.38
C LEU A 8 -14.69 34.36 1.61
N LEU A 9 -14.24 35.58 1.88
CA LEU A 9 -13.30 35.85 2.99
C LEU A 9 -13.69 37.00 3.95
N SER A 10 -14.98 37.27 4.18
CA SER A 10 -15.37 38.39 5.06
C SER A 10 -16.57 38.20 6.00
N GLU A 11 -16.81 37.00 6.57
CA GLU A 11 -17.84 36.86 7.62
C GLU A 11 -17.26 36.78 9.05
N PRO A 12 -17.72 37.63 9.99
CA PRO A 12 -17.41 37.53 11.41
C PRO A 12 -18.31 36.50 12.11
N ILE A 13 -17.69 35.65 12.94
CA ILE A 13 -18.33 34.57 13.71
C ILE A 13 -18.82 35.13 15.05
N ASP A 14 -20.13 35.36 15.18
CA ASP A 14 -20.80 35.59 16.47
C ASP A 14 -22.22 34.99 16.44
N ALA A 15 -22.36 33.74 16.87
CA ALA A 15 -23.66 33.14 17.19
C ALA A 15 -23.56 32.25 18.44
N PRO A 16 -24.41 32.43 19.47
CA PRO A 16 -24.37 31.65 20.70
C PRO A 16 -25.03 30.27 20.56
N ILE A 17 -24.44 29.27 21.22
CA ILE A 17 -24.88 27.87 21.25
C ILE A 17 -25.85 27.66 22.42
N ASP A 18 -27.04 27.13 22.14
CA ASP A 18 -28.05 26.72 23.13
C ASP A 18 -27.78 25.29 23.64
N TYR A 19 -27.72 25.13 24.97
CA TYR A 19 -27.51 23.88 25.68
C TYR A 19 -28.75 23.51 26.49
N SER A 20 -29.61 22.65 25.94
CA SER A 20 -30.68 21.98 26.68
C SER A 20 -30.46 20.46 26.72
N PRO A 21 -30.38 19.82 27.90
CA PRO A 21 -30.11 18.37 28.00
C PRO A 21 -31.37 17.50 27.77
N PRO A 22 -31.24 16.32 27.14
CA PRO A 22 -32.36 15.42 26.89
C PRO A 22 -32.79 14.63 28.14
N GLY A 23 -34.10 14.55 28.37
CA GLY A 23 -34.74 13.85 29.49
C GLY A 23 -34.65 12.32 29.40
N ARG A 24 -34.55 11.66 30.56
CA ARG A 24 -34.49 10.18 30.72
C ARG A 24 -35.89 9.56 30.65
N ALA A 25 -36.03 8.48 29.86
CA ALA A 25 -37.22 7.62 29.85
C ALA A 25 -37.16 6.53 30.95
N PRO A 26 -38.30 6.07 31.49
CA PRO A 26 -38.36 5.06 32.56
C PRO A 26 -38.20 3.62 32.07
N ARG A 27 -37.63 2.76 32.93
CA ARG A 27 -37.36 1.33 32.69
C ARG A 27 -38.55 0.47 33.11
N ASN A 28 -39.10 -0.32 32.19
CA ASN A 28 -40.03 -1.41 32.47
C ASN A 28 -39.30 -2.76 32.47
N TYR A 29 -39.52 -3.57 33.52
CA TYR A 29 -38.96 -4.91 33.72
C TYR A 29 -39.81 -5.95 32.96
N VAL A 30 -39.19 -6.81 32.16
CA VAL A 30 -39.87 -7.91 31.44
C VAL A 30 -39.65 -9.24 32.19
N PRO A 31 -40.71 -9.95 32.63
CA PRO A 31 -40.59 -11.30 33.18
C PRO A 31 -40.44 -12.32 32.04
N GLY A 32 -39.40 -13.16 32.08
CA GLY A 32 -39.15 -14.21 31.08
C GLY A 32 -37.76 -14.86 31.13
N VAL A 33 -36.82 -14.28 31.88
CA VAL A 33 -35.42 -14.78 31.94
C VAL A 33 -35.29 -16.13 32.65
N LEU A 34 -36.18 -16.45 33.60
CA LEU A 34 -36.09 -17.69 34.38
C LEU A 34 -36.55 -18.92 33.60
N GLU A 35 -37.43 -18.78 32.62
CA GLU A 35 -37.97 -19.90 31.85
C GLU A 35 -37.02 -20.32 30.71
N ALA A 36 -36.27 -19.36 30.15
CA ALA A 36 -35.22 -19.64 29.17
C ALA A 36 -34.03 -20.42 29.74
N LEU A 37 -33.76 -20.31 31.04
CA LEU A 37 -32.64 -21.00 31.71
C LEU A 37 -32.93 -22.48 31.99
N ALA A 38 -34.20 -22.88 32.09
CA ALA A 38 -34.57 -24.28 32.34
C ALA A 38 -34.44 -25.17 31.08
N ALA A 39 -34.58 -24.60 29.88
CA ALA A 39 -34.59 -25.35 28.62
C ALA A 39 -33.19 -25.74 28.08
N SER A 40 -32.09 -25.26 28.67
CA SER A 40 -30.73 -25.44 28.13
C SER A 40 -29.96 -26.67 28.67
N ARG A 41 -30.51 -27.40 29.65
CA ARG A 41 -29.77 -28.49 30.36
C ARG A 41 -29.78 -29.87 29.69
N GLY A 42 -30.36 -30.04 28.49
CA GLY A 42 -30.64 -31.36 27.91
C GLY A 42 -29.89 -31.75 26.62
N ARG A 43 -28.89 -31.01 26.14
CA ARG A 43 -28.20 -31.35 24.88
C ARG A 43 -26.75 -31.75 25.12
N ASN A 44 -26.40 -32.99 24.79
CA ASN A 44 -25.02 -33.44 24.64
C ASN A 44 -24.32 -32.54 23.61
N ALA A 45 -23.52 -31.59 24.10
CA ALA A 45 -22.75 -30.69 23.27
C ALA A 45 -21.63 -31.49 22.61
N VAL A 46 -21.76 -31.76 21.31
CA VAL A 46 -20.63 -32.14 20.47
C VAL A 46 -19.66 -30.95 20.53
N LEU A 47 -18.56 -31.10 21.26
CA LEU A 47 -17.50 -30.10 21.33
C LEU A 47 -16.97 -29.89 19.91
N LYS A 48 -17.32 -28.77 19.28
CA LYS A 48 -16.67 -28.35 18.05
C LYS A 48 -15.19 -28.16 18.34
N ALA A 49 -14.33 -28.63 17.43
CA ALA A 49 -12.91 -28.38 17.51
C ALA A 49 -12.67 -26.87 17.61
N TYR A 50 -11.83 -26.45 18.54
CA TYR A 50 -11.51 -25.05 18.76
C TYR A 50 -10.71 -24.52 17.56
N GLU A 51 -11.29 -23.56 16.84
CA GLU A 51 -10.60 -22.81 15.79
C GLU A 51 -10.04 -21.52 16.41
N PRO A 52 -8.71 -21.37 16.52
CA PRO A 52 -8.11 -20.18 17.11
C PRO A 52 -8.42 -18.94 16.27
N THR A 53 -8.71 -17.83 16.94
CA THR A 53 -8.89 -16.54 16.28
C THR A 53 -7.59 -16.09 15.61
N LYS A 54 -7.67 -15.20 14.59
CA LYS A 54 -6.46 -14.60 13.96
C LYS A 54 -5.53 -13.96 14.99
N ARG A 55 -6.08 -13.39 16.06
CA ARG A 55 -5.36 -12.83 17.19
C ARG A 55 -4.57 -13.90 17.94
N GLU A 56 -5.24 -15.00 18.30
CA GLU A 56 -4.60 -16.11 19.01
C GLU A 56 -3.54 -16.75 18.13
N TRP A 57 -3.81 -16.93 16.84
CA TRP A 57 -2.83 -17.42 15.87
C TRP A 57 -1.57 -16.54 15.83
N ILE A 58 -1.70 -15.21 15.69
CA ILE A 58 -0.53 -14.31 15.72
C ILE A 58 0.18 -14.39 17.08
N GLY A 59 -0.57 -14.38 18.18
CA GLY A 59 -0.04 -14.46 19.52
C GLY A 59 0.73 -15.76 19.80
N ASP A 60 0.22 -16.90 19.32
CA ASP A 60 0.85 -18.22 19.40
C ASP A 60 2.15 -18.24 18.58
N ARG A 61 2.15 -17.68 17.37
CA ARG A 61 3.37 -17.59 16.55
C ARG A 61 4.46 -16.72 17.17
N VAL A 62 4.08 -15.59 17.77
CA VAL A 62 5.03 -14.74 18.52
C VAL A 62 5.57 -15.48 19.74
N PHE A 63 4.72 -16.23 20.44
CA PHE A 63 5.13 -17.08 21.55
C PHE A 63 6.13 -18.14 21.12
N ASP A 64 5.82 -18.89 20.05
CA ASP A 64 6.66 -19.98 19.53
C ASP A 64 8.00 -19.45 19.03
N ALA A 65 8.00 -18.35 18.28
CA ALA A 65 9.21 -17.67 17.85
C ALA A 65 10.07 -17.21 19.03
N ALA A 66 9.44 -16.69 20.08
CA ALA A 66 10.14 -16.29 21.29
C ALA A 66 10.74 -17.50 22.03
N ARG A 67 10.00 -18.62 22.13
CA ARG A 67 10.53 -19.86 22.71
C ARG A 67 11.69 -20.42 21.90
N ALA A 68 11.60 -20.41 20.58
CA ALA A 68 12.65 -20.86 19.67
C ALA A 68 13.91 -19.98 19.75
N ALA A 69 13.76 -18.69 20.04
CA ALA A 69 14.86 -17.75 20.27
C ALA A 69 15.47 -17.87 21.69
N GLY A 70 15.02 -18.82 22.52
CA GLY A 70 15.55 -19.08 23.84
C GLY A 70 14.94 -18.22 24.96
N PHE A 71 13.84 -17.51 24.72
CA PHE A 71 13.15 -16.80 25.81
C PHE A 71 12.48 -17.78 26.76
N SER A 72 12.47 -17.41 28.04
CA SER A 72 11.69 -18.12 29.04
C SER A 72 10.20 -18.07 28.69
N SER A 73 9.44 -19.09 29.07
CA SER A 73 8.00 -19.15 28.82
C SER A 73 7.27 -17.92 29.35
N SER A 74 7.69 -17.40 30.51
CA SER A 74 7.15 -16.15 31.08
C SER A 74 7.33 -14.96 30.12
N LYS A 75 8.52 -14.80 29.52
CA LYS A 75 8.80 -13.69 28.61
C LYS A 75 8.10 -13.87 27.25
N ALA A 76 8.02 -15.10 26.76
CA ALA A 76 7.26 -15.41 25.55
C ALA A 76 5.75 -15.13 25.72
N HIS A 77 5.17 -15.46 26.89
CA HIS A 77 3.76 -15.13 27.21
C HIS A 77 3.54 -13.63 27.31
N GLU A 78 4.49 -12.90 27.92
CA GLU A 78 4.44 -11.43 27.97
C GLU A 78 4.46 -10.82 26.56
N MET A 79 5.32 -11.32 25.65
CA MET A 79 5.37 -10.87 24.26
C MET A 79 4.08 -11.18 23.49
N ARG A 80 3.53 -12.39 23.65
CA ARG A 80 2.22 -12.78 23.11
C ARG A 80 1.10 -11.85 23.60
N SER A 81 1.07 -11.58 24.92
CA SER A 81 0.06 -10.72 25.54
C SER A 81 0.18 -9.27 25.06
N ASN A 82 1.41 -8.76 24.94
CA ASN A 82 1.66 -7.40 24.47
C ASN A 82 1.30 -7.22 22.99
N VAL A 83 1.60 -8.20 22.13
CA VAL A 83 1.13 -8.19 20.74
C VAL A 83 -0.40 -8.25 20.68
N GLY A 84 -1.02 -9.07 21.53
CA GLY A 84 -2.47 -9.10 21.68
C GLY A 84 -3.07 -7.76 22.13
N ALA A 85 -2.38 -7.00 22.97
CA ALA A 85 -2.81 -5.67 23.41
C ALA A 85 -2.63 -4.60 22.32
N VAL A 86 -1.58 -4.69 21.51
CA VAL A 86 -1.36 -3.82 20.33
C VAL A 86 -2.41 -4.07 19.26
N ILE A 87 -2.80 -5.34 19.04
CA ILE A 87 -3.88 -5.72 18.14
C ILE A 87 -5.25 -5.21 18.65
N ASP A 88 -5.49 -5.25 19.96
CA ASP A 88 -6.75 -4.83 20.59
C ASP A 88 -6.95 -3.31 20.67
N LEU A 89 -5.87 -2.52 20.58
CA LEU A 89 -5.95 -1.07 20.46
C LEU A 89 -6.51 -0.60 19.10
N VAL A 90 -6.96 -1.54 18.26
CA VAL A 90 -7.48 -1.27 16.94
C VAL A 90 -8.97 -1.70 16.83
N PRO A 91 -9.95 -0.86 17.25
CA PRO A 91 -11.32 -0.96 16.75
C PRO A 91 -11.55 0.10 15.67
N GLY A 92 -11.18 -0.25 14.42
CA GLY A 92 -11.24 0.67 13.26
C GLY A 92 -9.99 0.65 12.38
N ALA A 93 -8.77 0.88 12.87
CA ALA A 93 -8.37 1.97 13.77
C ALA A 93 -6.91 2.33 13.46
N GLY A 94 -6.74 3.24 12.51
CA GLY A 94 -5.45 3.87 12.25
C GLY A 94 -5.06 4.86 13.34
N ALA A 95 -3.77 5.23 13.27
CA ALA A 95 -3.18 6.46 13.78
C ALA A 95 -3.16 6.65 15.31
N LEU A 96 -1.99 6.46 15.94
CA LEU A 96 -1.06 7.58 16.20
C LEU A 96 -0.03 7.35 17.32
N LEU A 97 0.12 6.17 17.93
CA LEU A 97 1.11 6.04 19.03
C LEU A 97 1.86 4.70 19.06
N ALA A 98 2.66 4.45 18.01
CA ALA A 98 3.82 3.55 18.08
C ALA A 98 4.96 4.04 17.19
N GLY A 99 5.46 5.25 17.47
CA GLY A 99 6.68 5.83 16.89
C GLY A 99 6.60 6.21 15.39
N GLU A 100 7.29 7.28 15.02
CA GLU A 100 7.51 7.68 13.61
C GLU A 100 8.06 6.52 12.75
N ASP A 101 8.83 5.62 13.36
CA ASP A 101 9.47 4.50 12.68
C ASP A 101 8.52 3.33 12.41
N GLY A 102 7.53 3.07 13.29
CA GLY A 102 6.55 2.00 13.07
C GLY A 102 5.59 2.34 11.93
N GLY A 103 5.18 3.61 11.85
CA GLY A 103 4.39 4.13 10.74
C GLY A 103 5.16 4.17 9.42
N ARG A 104 6.45 4.56 9.44
CA ARG A 104 7.32 4.48 8.26
C ARG A 104 7.55 3.05 7.80
N ALA A 105 7.88 2.14 8.71
CA ALA A 105 8.13 0.73 8.40
C ALA A 105 6.87 0.03 7.86
N TYR A 106 5.69 0.33 8.39
CA TYR A 106 4.43 -0.16 7.85
C TYR A 106 4.16 0.38 6.43
N ASN A 107 4.31 1.69 6.23
CA ASN A 107 4.11 2.33 4.93
C ASN A 107 5.19 1.96 3.88
N SER A 108 6.35 1.46 4.33
CA SER A 108 7.42 0.96 3.48
C SER A 108 7.45 -0.57 3.40
N GLY A 109 6.36 -1.28 3.76
CA GLY A 109 6.31 -2.75 3.68
C GLY A 109 7.38 -3.48 4.50
N ASP A 110 8.08 -2.79 5.40
CA ASP A 110 9.14 -3.31 6.26
C ASP A 110 8.49 -3.92 7.49
N TYR A 111 7.86 -5.07 7.31
CA TYR A 111 7.20 -5.81 8.38
C TYR A 111 8.20 -6.26 9.47
N LEU A 112 9.48 -6.41 9.13
CA LEU A 112 10.54 -6.65 10.10
C LEU A 112 10.76 -5.41 10.97
N GLY A 113 10.88 -4.23 10.35
CA GLY A 113 10.93 -2.91 10.98
C GLY A 113 9.70 -2.61 11.83
N MET A 114 8.51 -2.99 11.36
CA MET A 114 7.26 -2.88 12.13
C MET A 114 7.28 -3.83 13.33
N ALA A 115 7.74 -5.07 13.15
CA ALA A 115 7.87 -6.01 14.26
C ALA A 115 8.91 -5.54 15.29
N THR A 116 10.07 -5.03 14.86
CA THR A 116 11.07 -4.44 15.78
C THR A 116 10.58 -3.15 16.41
N ALA A 117 9.84 -2.30 15.70
CA ALA A 117 9.23 -1.08 16.24
C ALA A 117 8.12 -1.40 17.25
N ALA A 118 7.26 -2.37 16.95
CA ALA A 118 6.22 -2.86 17.86
C ALA A 118 6.83 -3.51 19.11
N ILE A 119 7.92 -4.26 18.96
CA ILE A 119 8.70 -4.81 20.08
C ILE A 119 9.40 -3.68 20.87
N GLY A 120 9.86 -2.63 20.19
CA GLY A 120 10.54 -1.46 20.77
C GLY A 120 9.61 -0.50 21.52
N ALA A 121 8.33 -0.44 21.15
CA ALA A 121 7.30 0.40 21.76
C ALA A 121 6.79 -0.14 23.11
N ILE A 122 7.18 -1.35 23.51
CA ILE A 122 6.84 -1.93 24.80
C ILE A 122 7.63 -1.20 25.92
N PRO A 123 6.98 -0.72 27.00
CA PRO A 123 7.66 -0.15 28.17
C PRO A 123 8.72 -1.13 28.71
N GLY A 124 10.01 -0.82 28.48
CA GLY A 124 11.12 -1.75 28.72
C GLY A 124 12.24 -1.76 27.67
N GLY A 125 12.21 -0.88 26.66
CA GLY A 125 13.13 -0.83 25.49
C GLY A 125 14.65 -0.92 25.73
N LYS A 126 15.15 -0.72 26.96
CA LYS A 126 16.56 -1.04 27.31
C LYS A 126 16.88 -2.54 27.24
N LEU A 127 15.89 -3.42 27.38
CA LEU A 127 16.09 -4.86 27.16
C LEU A 127 16.21 -5.19 25.67
N VAL A 128 15.41 -4.54 24.81
CA VAL A 128 15.35 -4.79 23.35
C VAL A 128 16.66 -4.40 22.66
N GLY A 129 17.29 -3.29 23.03
CA GLY A 129 18.61 -2.93 22.50
C GLY A 129 19.72 -3.94 22.86
N LYS A 130 19.60 -4.66 23.98
CA LYS A 130 20.48 -5.78 24.35
C LYS A 130 20.08 -7.10 23.68
N LEU A 131 18.83 -7.20 23.27
CA LEU A 131 18.17 -8.34 22.63
C LEU A 131 18.48 -8.42 21.14
N ALA A 132 18.34 -7.30 20.41
CA ALA A 132 18.78 -7.16 19.02
C ALA A 132 20.31 -7.29 18.89
N LYS A 133 21.07 -6.89 19.92
CA LYS A 133 22.53 -7.13 19.97
C LYS A 133 22.92 -8.58 20.27
N LYS A 134 22.05 -9.40 20.84
CA LYS A 134 22.34 -10.80 21.22
C LYS A 134 21.68 -11.84 20.32
N ALA A 135 20.57 -11.50 19.66
CA ALA A 135 20.04 -12.31 18.59
C ALA A 135 21.04 -12.22 17.42
N SER A 136 21.72 -13.32 17.12
CA SER A 136 22.55 -13.40 15.92
C SER A 136 21.69 -12.99 14.72
N PRO A 137 22.22 -12.22 13.75
CA PRO A 137 21.55 -11.94 12.48
C PRO A 137 20.99 -13.21 11.82
N THR A 138 21.65 -14.35 12.05
CA THR A 138 21.21 -15.68 11.60
C THR A 138 19.90 -16.14 12.24
N VAL A 139 19.67 -15.86 13.52
CA VAL A 139 18.43 -16.24 14.22
C VAL A 139 17.28 -15.34 13.78
N ALA A 140 17.51 -14.03 13.64
CA ALA A 140 16.51 -13.11 13.11
C ALA A 140 16.12 -13.46 11.66
N ALA A 141 17.11 -13.76 10.80
CA ALA A 141 16.86 -14.21 9.43
C ALA A 141 16.12 -15.55 9.39
N LYS A 142 16.47 -16.51 10.27
CA LYS A 142 15.79 -17.81 10.34
C LYS A 142 14.34 -17.67 10.79
N VAL A 143 14.07 -16.95 11.88
CA VAL A 143 12.68 -16.71 12.34
C VAL A 143 11.87 -15.99 11.27
N THR A 144 12.47 -15.01 10.57
CA THR A 144 11.80 -14.29 9.48
C THR A 144 11.49 -15.23 8.31
N ASN A 145 12.45 -16.07 7.90
CA ASN A 145 12.24 -17.06 6.83
C ASN A 145 11.19 -18.10 7.23
N ASP A 146 11.22 -18.61 8.46
CA ASP A 146 10.28 -19.60 8.96
C ASP A 146 8.85 -19.00 8.96
N VAL A 147 8.68 -17.79 9.50
CA VAL A 147 7.38 -17.08 9.51
C VAL A 147 6.89 -16.76 8.09
N ILE A 148 7.76 -16.30 7.19
CA ILE A 148 7.39 -16.01 5.79
C ILE A 148 7.02 -17.30 5.05
N SER A 149 7.74 -18.40 5.30
CA SER A 149 7.49 -19.70 4.66
C SER A 149 6.16 -20.32 5.07
N GLU A 150 5.64 -19.97 6.24
CA GLU A 150 4.36 -20.43 6.77
C GLU A 150 3.18 -19.48 6.49
N LEU A 151 3.43 -18.32 5.87
CA LEU A 151 2.33 -17.46 5.48
C LEU A 151 1.47 -18.20 4.44
N PRO A 152 0.13 -18.18 4.59
CA PRO A 152 -0.72 -18.75 3.57
C PRO A 152 -0.45 -18.03 2.24
N MET A 153 0.00 -18.81 1.25
CA MET A 153 0.41 -18.33 -0.07
C MET A 153 -0.71 -18.47 -1.10
N ASP A 154 -1.93 -18.80 -0.68
CA ASP A 154 -3.11 -18.75 -1.54
C ASP A 154 -3.37 -17.33 -2.05
N GLU A 155 -4.11 -17.23 -3.15
CA GLU A 155 -4.38 -15.97 -3.83
C GLU A 155 -5.04 -14.94 -2.90
N ALA A 156 -6.04 -15.33 -2.12
CA ALA A 156 -6.76 -14.43 -1.23
C ALA A 156 -5.83 -13.82 -0.18
N SER A 157 -4.97 -14.65 0.42
CA SER A 157 -3.96 -14.19 1.38
C SER A 157 -2.90 -13.28 0.74
N ARG A 158 -2.44 -13.58 -0.48
CA ARG A 158 -1.49 -12.71 -1.22
C ARG A 158 -2.10 -11.35 -1.56
N MET A 159 -3.38 -11.33 -1.92
CA MET A 159 -4.14 -10.13 -2.26
C MET A 159 -4.45 -9.27 -1.04
N ALA A 160 -4.86 -9.89 0.08
CA ALA A 160 -5.07 -9.19 1.35
C ALA A 160 -3.80 -8.46 1.81
N ARG A 161 -2.63 -9.11 1.68
CA ARG A 161 -1.35 -8.47 1.99
C ARG A 161 -0.97 -7.39 0.97
N ALA A 162 -1.27 -7.57 -0.31
CA ALA A 162 -1.07 -6.52 -1.32
C ALA A 162 -1.86 -5.25 -0.96
N LYS A 163 -3.14 -5.43 -0.61
CA LYS A 163 -4.02 -4.34 -0.18
C LYS A 163 -3.50 -3.62 1.06
N ALA A 164 -2.99 -4.37 2.03
CA ALA A 164 -2.36 -3.77 3.22
C ALA A 164 -1.15 -2.89 2.89
N MET A 165 -0.46 -3.15 1.78
CA MET A 165 0.67 -2.36 1.27
C MET A 165 0.24 -1.23 0.31
N GLY A 166 -1.05 -0.93 0.20
CA GLY A 166 -1.56 0.15 -0.65
C GLY A 166 -1.70 -0.19 -2.14
N TYR A 167 -1.54 -1.46 -2.53
CA TYR A 167 -1.87 -1.88 -3.88
C TYR A 167 -3.38 -1.75 -4.11
N SER A 168 -3.76 -1.23 -5.28
CA SER A 168 -5.15 -1.12 -5.71
C SER A 168 -5.78 -2.52 -5.84
N ASP A 169 -7.08 -2.59 -5.54
CA ASP A 169 -7.91 -3.77 -5.83
C ASP A 169 -8.15 -3.94 -7.34
N ASP A 170 -7.97 -2.86 -8.12
CA ASP A 170 -8.12 -2.86 -9.58
C ASP A 170 -7.14 -3.82 -10.26
N VAL A 171 -7.63 -4.48 -11.31
CA VAL A 171 -6.82 -5.29 -12.21
C VAL A 171 -6.26 -4.40 -13.31
N PHE A 172 -4.97 -4.56 -13.58
CA PHE A 172 -4.28 -3.89 -14.67
C PHE A 172 -3.67 -4.90 -15.62
N TRP A 173 -3.78 -4.64 -16.91
CA TRP A 173 -3.25 -5.50 -17.97
C TRP A 173 -2.12 -4.83 -18.71
N ARG A 174 -1.15 -5.64 -19.14
CA ARG A 174 -0.06 -5.20 -20.00
C ARG A 174 0.35 -6.29 -20.98
N GLY A 175 0.52 -5.90 -22.23
CA GLY A 175 1.24 -6.66 -23.25
C GLY A 175 2.66 -6.12 -23.40
N GLU A 176 3.62 -7.01 -23.68
CA GLU A 176 5.01 -6.63 -23.98
C GLU A 176 5.27 -6.78 -25.49
N ALA A 177 6.00 -5.84 -26.08
CA ALA A 177 6.24 -5.80 -27.52
C ALA A 177 7.02 -7.00 -28.09
N ASN A 178 7.77 -7.72 -27.25
CA ASN A 178 8.55 -8.92 -27.64
C ASN A 178 8.10 -10.19 -26.88
N GLY A 179 6.98 -10.09 -26.16
CA GLY A 179 6.40 -11.21 -25.41
C GLY A 179 7.09 -11.56 -24.10
N LYS A 180 8.29 -11.02 -23.87
CA LYS A 180 9.10 -11.27 -22.67
C LYS A 180 8.89 -10.14 -21.68
N LEU A 181 8.58 -10.48 -20.43
CA LEU A 181 8.59 -9.50 -19.36
C LEU A 181 10.03 -9.05 -19.10
N PRO A 182 10.29 -7.73 -18.99
CA PRO A 182 11.56 -7.29 -18.48
C PRO A 182 11.66 -7.66 -17.00
N ASN A 183 12.88 -7.89 -16.51
CA ASN A 183 13.09 -8.19 -15.08
C ASN A 183 12.82 -6.97 -14.19
N GLU A 184 12.92 -5.76 -14.76
CA GLU A 184 12.71 -4.48 -14.10
C GLU A 184 12.07 -3.45 -15.05
N TYR A 185 11.40 -2.45 -14.49
CA TYR A 185 10.83 -1.32 -15.23
C TYR A 185 11.54 0.00 -14.86
N PRO A 186 12.79 0.22 -15.33
CA PRO A 186 13.60 1.35 -14.89
C PRO A 186 13.04 2.71 -15.35
N SER A 187 12.50 2.78 -16.56
CA SER A 187 11.87 3.97 -17.15
C SER A 187 10.35 3.96 -17.01
N GLY A 188 9.84 3.22 -16.02
CA GLY A 188 8.40 3.06 -15.86
C GLY A 188 7.76 2.10 -16.85
N ALA A 189 6.44 2.03 -16.80
CA ALA A 189 5.66 1.00 -17.45
C ALA A 189 4.23 1.47 -17.74
N HIS A 190 3.72 1.14 -18.93
CA HIS A 190 2.32 1.37 -19.29
C HIS A 190 1.48 0.15 -18.94
N PHE A 191 0.33 0.40 -18.35
CA PHE A 191 -0.70 -0.56 -18.00
C PHE A 191 -2.06 -0.01 -18.41
N SER A 192 -3.02 -0.88 -18.66
CA SER A 192 -4.40 -0.50 -18.97
C SER A 192 -5.37 -1.19 -18.03
N ARG A 193 -6.50 -0.54 -17.74
CA ARG A 193 -7.69 -1.19 -17.14
C ARG A 193 -8.57 -1.84 -18.21
N ASP A 194 -8.20 -1.76 -19.48
CA ASP A 194 -8.88 -2.42 -20.59
C ASP A 194 -8.04 -3.63 -21.04
N ARG A 195 -8.56 -4.84 -20.78
CA ARG A 195 -7.92 -6.10 -21.17
C ARG A 195 -7.83 -6.25 -22.69
N GLU A 196 -8.88 -5.87 -23.42
CA GLU A 196 -8.94 -6.02 -24.89
C GLU A 196 -7.90 -5.12 -25.54
N TYR A 197 -7.78 -3.89 -25.06
CA TYR A 197 -6.73 -2.97 -25.49
C TYR A 197 -5.32 -3.54 -25.24
N ALA A 198 -5.07 -4.08 -24.04
CA ALA A 198 -3.79 -4.69 -23.70
C ALA A 198 -3.50 -5.97 -24.50
N ALA A 199 -4.53 -6.73 -24.88
CA ALA A 199 -4.40 -7.98 -25.65
C ALA A 199 -3.80 -7.74 -27.03
N GLY A 200 -4.16 -6.62 -27.69
CA GLY A 200 -3.57 -6.25 -28.98
C GLY A 200 -2.04 -6.06 -28.91
N PHE A 201 -1.52 -5.53 -27.80
CA PHE A 201 -0.07 -5.42 -27.57
C PHE A 201 0.56 -6.77 -27.23
N ALA A 202 -0.13 -7.59 -26.43
CA ALA A 202 0.34 -8.92 -26.06
C ALA A 202 0.52 -9.80 -27.30
N GLN A 203 -0.48 -9.84 -28.18
CA GLN A 203 -0.46 -10.61 -29.43
C GLN A 203 0.66 -10.14 -30.37
N LYS A 204 0.86 -8.81 -30.50
CA LYS A 204 1.97 -8.26 -31.29
C LYS A 204 3.34 -8.70 -30.78
N GLY A 205 3.47 -8.94 -29.47
CA GLY A 205 4.68 -9.51 -28.88
C GLY A 205 4.73 -11.02 -28.83
N GLY A 206 3.75 -11.74 -29.38
CA GLY A 206 3.72 -13.21 -29.34
C GLY A 206 3.28 -13.79 -27.99
N GLN A 207 2.65 -12.99 -27.13
CA GLN A 207 1.91 -13.50 -25.97
C GLN A 207 0.48 -13.85 -26.37
N PRO A 208 -0.07 -15.01 -25.94
CA PRO A 208 -1.46 -15.38 -26.23
C PRO A 208 -2.46 -14.44 -25.53
N ASP A 209 -2.10 -13.95 -24.35
CA ASP A 209 -2.93 -13.07 -23.51
C ASP A 209 -2.06 -12.01 -22.80
N PRO A 210 -2.62 -10.82 -22.49
CA PRO A 210 -1.93 -9.83 -21.66
C PRO A 210 -1.85 -10.34 -20.23
N ARG A 211 -0.79 -9.96 -19.52
CA ARG A 211 -0.59 -10.38 -18.13
C ARG A 211 -1.29 -9.44 -17.17
N GLU A 212 -1.72 -10.00 -16.04
CA GLU A 212 -2.39 -9.28 -14.97
C GLU A 212 -1.41 -8.75 -13.91
N PHE A 213 -1.69 -7.53 -13.48
CA PHE A 213 -0.94 -6.80 -12.48
C PHE A 213 -1.86 -6.14 -11.45
N ARG A 214 -1.25 -5.80 -10.33
CA ARG A 214 -1.75 -4.91 -9.28
C ARG A 214 -0.74 -3.78 -9.12
N LEU A 215 -1.24 -2.56 -9.00
CA LEU A 215 -0.42 -1.36 -8.92
C LEU A 215 -0.69 -0.63 -7.61
N ASP A 216 0.36 -0.15 -6.94
CA ASP A 216 0.24 0.89 -5.91
C ASP A 216 0.17 2.27 -6.60
N LEU A 217 -0.98 2.92 -6.41
CA LEU A 217 -1.34 4.23 -6.97
C LEU A 217 -1.50 5.30 -5.87
N SER A 218 -1.06 5.03 -4.65
CA SER A 218 -1.14 5.98 -3.52
C SER A 218 -0.46 7.32 -3.79
N LYS A 219 0.55 7.33 -4.67
CA LYS A 219 1.29 8.51 -5.14
C LYS A 219 1.12 8.74 -6.64
N ALA A 220 -0.03 8.34 -7.21
CA ALA A 220 -0.33 8.59 -8.61
C ALA A 220 -0.86 10.01 -8.81
N PHE A 221 -0.35 10.70 -9.83
CA PHE A 221 -1.03 11.86 -10.38
C PHE A 221 -2.25 11.38 -11.17
N THR A 222 -3.46 11.68 -10.68
CA THR A 222 -4.71 11.25 -11.34
C THR A 222 -5.27 12.40 -12.18
N ILE A 223 -5.39 12.20 -13.49
CA ILE A 223 -5.96 13.20 -14.40
C ILE A 223 -7.43 13.43 -14.03
N GLY A 224 -7.83 14.71 -13.96
CA GLY A 224 -9.19 15.07 -13.57
C GLY A 224 -9.48 14.96 -12.08
N ARG A 225 -8.48 14.68 -11.23
CA ARG A 225 -8.63 14.76 -9.77
C ARG A 225 -8.10 16.10 -9.26
N PRO A 226 -8.84 16.80 -8.38
CA PRO A 226 -8.34 17.99 -7.70
C PRO A 226 -6.97 17.77 -7.06
N MET A 227 -6.09 18.77 -7.12
CA MET A 227 -4.78 18.74 -6.47
C MET A 227 -4.72 19.64 -5.25
N THR A 228 -3.94 19.21 -4.28
CA THR A 228 -3.55 20.04 -3.15
C THR A 228 -2.45 21.04 -3.56
N ALA A 229 -2.32 22.13 -2.83
CA ALA A 229 -1.27 23.11 -3.02
C ALA A 229 0.12 22.51 -2.77
N GLY A 230 0.24 21.55 -1.85
CA GLY A 230 1.48 20.83 -1.61
C GLY A 230 1.93 20.00 -2.82
N GLU A 231 0.99 19.29 -3.47
CA GLU A 231 1.26 18.56 -4.71
C GLU A 231 1.63 19.50 -5.85
N TYR A 232 0.87 20.58 -6.03
CA TYR A 232 1.11 21.56 -7.09
C TYR A 232 2.44 22.29 -6.90
N GLY A 233 2.75 22.72 -5.67
CA GLY A 233 4.00 23.38 -5.32
C GLY A 233 5.23 22.49 -5.59
N ARG A 234 5.18 21.20 -5.24
CA ARG A 234 6.25 20.24 -5.60
C ARG A 234 6.39 20.06 -7.11
N LEU A 235 5.27 20.06 -7.85
CA LEU A 235 5.28 19.98 -9.31
C LEU A 235 5.94 21.21 -9.94
N VAL A 236 5.60 22.42 -9.47
CA VAL A 236 6.24 23.67 -9.92
C VAL A 236 7.72 23.68 -9.55
N GLU A 237 8.08 23.31 -8.32
CA GLU A 237 9.48 23.22 -7.87
C GLU A 237 10.29 22.27 -8.76
N SER A 238 9.72 21.11 -9.09
CA SER A 238 10.36 20.16 -10.00
C SER A 238 10.47 20.70 -11.43
N ALA A 239 9.41 21.35 -11.93
CA ALA A 239 9.45 22.01 -13.23
C ALA A 239 10.54 23.10 -13.28
N MET A 240 10.74 23.89 -12.21
CA MET A 240 11.82 24.89 -12.17
C MET A 240 13.21 24.28 -12.39
N ALA A 241 13.43 23.05 -11.91
CA ALA A 241 14.71 22.35 -12.05
C ALA A 241 14.94 21.75 -13.45
N HIS A 242 13.88 21.32 -14.13
CA HIS A 242 13.98 20.57 -15.41
C HIS A 242 13.53 21.35 -16.65
N ASP A 243 12.57 22.26 -16.49
CA ASP A 243 11.95 23.04 -17.55
C ASP A 243 11.39 24.38 -16.99
N PRO A 244 12.24 25.42 -16.85
CA PRO A 244 11.83 26.70 -16.28
C PRO A 244 10.68 27.38 -17.04
N GLN A 245 10.55 27.12 -18.34
CA GLN A 245 9.45 27.65 -19.15
C GLN A 245 8.12 27.00 -18.75
N LEU A 246 8.11 25.68 -18.55
CA LEU A 246 6.95 24.97 -18.00
C LEU A 246 6.59 25.49 -16.60
N ALA A 247 7.57 25.71 -15.73
CA ALA A 247 7.31 26.25 -14.39
C ALA A 247 6.59 27.60 -14.44
N ALA A 248 7.04 28.50 -15.32
CA ALA A 248 6.38 29.79 -15.56
C ALA A 248 4.95 29.62 -16.09
N GLN A 249 4.72 28.69 -17.03
CA GLN A 249 3.38 28.39 -17.55
C GLN A 249 2.44 27.85 -16.48
N LEU A 250 2.93 26.96 -15.61
CA LEU A 250 2.17 26.44 -14.48
C LEU A 250 1.78 27.60 -13.54
N ALA A 251 2.75 28.40 -13.10
CA ALA A 251 2.49 29.49 -12.17
C ALA A 251 1.56 30.59 -12.74
N THR A 252 1.60 30.81 -14.06
CA THR A 252 0.72 31.77 -14.76
C THR A 252 -0.76 31.37 -14.68
N GLN A 253 -1.10 30.09 -14.48
CA GLN A 253 -2.50 29.68 -14.25
C GLN A 253 -3.15 30.39 -13.05
N PHE A 254 -2.33 30.84 -12.10
CA PHE A 254 -2.76 31.54 -10.90
C PHE A 254 -2.34 33.01 -10.86
N GLU A 255 -1.77 33.53 -11.96
CA GLU A 255 -1.19 34.88 -12.03
C GLU A 255 -0.10 35.12 -10.96
N ARG A 256 0.74 34.10 -10.72
CA ARG A 256 1.81 34.12 -9.72
C ARG A 256 3.16 33.74 -10.32
N SER A 257 4.24 34.00 -9.59
CA SER A 257 5.57 33.50 -9.93
C SER A 257 5.73 32.03 -9.50
N PRO A 258 6.64 31.26 -10.13
CA PRO A 258 6.96 29.90 -9.69
C PRO A 258 7.34 29.82 -8.21
N GLU A 259 8.19 30.73 -7.72
CA GLU A 259 8.64 30.77 -6.32
C GLU A 259 7.49 30.98 -5.35
N TYR A 260 6.52 31.83 -5.71
CA TYR A 260 5.31 32.01 -4.91
C TYR A 260 4.53 30.69 -4.80
N MET A 261 4.33 29.96 -5.91
CA MET A 261 3.58 28.70 -5.89
C MET A 261 4.28 27.64 -5.06
N VAL A 262 5.61 27.56 -5.12
CA VAL A 262 6.41 26.66 -4.27
C VAL A 262 6.26 27.04 -2.79
N GLY A 263 6.40 28.32 -2.45
CA GLY A 263 6.23 28.82 -1.08
C GLY A 263 4.82 28.58 -0.54
N PHE A 264 3.80 28.82 -1.36
CA PHE A 264 2.40 28.58 -1.03
C PHE A 264 2.13 27.09 -0.75
N GLY A 265 2.63 26.19 -1.61
CA GLY A 265 2.50 24.75 -1.41
C GLY A 265 3.17 24.23 -0.14
N LYS A 266 4.31 24.83 0.27
CA LYS A 266 4.98 24.52 1.54
C LYS A 266 4.20 25.05 2.75
N ALA A 267 3.62 26.24 2.64
CA ALA A 267 2.88 26.88 3.73
C ALA A 267 1.49 26.30 3.97
N ARG A 268 0.83 25.77 2.92
CA ARG A 268 -0.55 25.27 2.97
C ARG A 268 -0.71 23.95 2.22
N PRO A 269 0.02 22.89 2.60
CA PRO A 269 0.16 21.67 1.79
C PRO A 269 -1.17 20.97 1.48
N ASP A 270 -2.15 21.04 2.39
CA ASP A 270 -3.44 20.35 2.25
C ASP A 270 -4.54 21.23 1.62
N GLN A 271 -4.27 22.51 1.33
CA GLN A 271 -5.25 23.38 0.72
C GLN A 271 -5.49 22.96 -0.74
N MET A 272 -6.75 22.69 -1.11
CA MET A 272 -7.11 22.44 -2.51
C MET A 272 -6.88 23.69 -3.35
N ILE A 273 -6.14 23.55 -4.46
CA ILE A 273 -5.77 24.69 -5.31
C ILE A 273 -6.26 24.57 -6.76
N THR A 274 -6.42 23.33 -7.24
CA THR A 274 -7.07 23.06 -8.53
C THR A 274 -8.30 22.21 -8.31
N ASP A 275 -9.35 22.50 -9.09
CA ASP A 275 -10.44 21.58 -9.33
C ASP A 275 -10.02 20.50 -10.35
N ALA A 276 -10.95 19.61 -10.69
CA ALA A 276 -10.74 18.56 -11.69
C ALA A 276 -10.28 19.11 -13.07
N PRO A 277 -10.90 20.16 -13.62
CA PRO A 277 -10.40 20.86 -14.81
C PRO A 277 -8.95 21.37 -14.69
N GLY A 278 -8.60 22.03 -13.58
CA GLY A 278 -7.25 22.55 -13.36
C GLY A 278 -6.17 21.47 -13.34
N ALA A 279 -6.47 20.30 -12.77
CA ALA A 279 -5.56 19.16 -12.82
C ALA A 279 -5.37 18.59 -14.24
N THR A 280 -6.44 18.58 -15.04
CA THR A 280 -6.37 18.18 -16.45
C THR A 280 -5.49 19.14 -17.26
N LEU A 281 -5.67 20.44 -17.09
CA LEU A 281 -4.83 21.46 -17.74
C LEU A 281 -3.37 21.34 -17.32
N THR A 282 -3.14 21.10 -16.03
CA THR A 282 -1.79 20.87 -15.48
C THR A 282 -1.12 19.69 -16.18
N HIS A 283 -1.82 18.55 -16.30
CA HIS A 283 -1.30 17.42 -17.06
C HIS A 283 -1.02 17.76 -18.53
N GLU A 284 -1.93 18.47 -19.20
CA GLU A 284 -1.76 18.86 -20.60
C GLU A 284 -0.49 19.69 -20.81
N LEU A 285 -0.25 20.69 -19.95
CA LEU A 285 0.96 21.51 -20.01
C LEU A 285 2.22 20.67 -19.79
N VAL A 286 2.25 19.86 -18.72
CA VAL A 286 3.43 19.03 -18.42
C VAL A 286 3.67 17.99 -19.52
N SER A 287 2.61 17.49 -20.17
CA SER A 287 2.72 16.52 -21.27
C SER A 287 3.37 17.05 -22.54
N LYS A 288 3.42 18.38 -22.71
CA LYS A 288 4.13 19.03 -23.81
C LYS A 288 5.63 19.17 -23.52
N SER A 289 6.05 19.04 -22.26
CA SER A 289 7.45 19.10 -21.87
C SER A 289 8.18 17.80 -22.20
N ARG A 290 9.41 17.93 -22.72
CA ARG A 290 10.33 16.79 -22.90
C ARG A 290 10.78 16.19 -21.57
N ALA A 291 10.60 16.93 -20.46
CA ALA A 291 10.98 16.52 -19.12
C ALA A 291 9.82 15.95 -18.29
N LEU A 292 8.65 15.67 -18.89
CA LEU A 292 7.44 15.15 -18.21
C LEU A 292 7.77 14.11 -17.11
N GLU A 293 8.53 13.06 -17.44
CA GLU A 293 8.81 11.99 -16.49
C GLU A 293 9.62 12.46 -15.29
N ASN A 294 10.66 13.28 -15.52
CA ASN A 294 11.49 13.83 -14.44
C ASN A 294 10.70 14.80 -13.57
N VAL A 295 9.86 15.64 -14.20
CA VAL A 295 9.01 16.62 -13.50
C VAL A 295 8.03 15.93 -12.55
N PHE A 296 7.29 14.93 -13.02
CA PHE A 296 6.37 14.21 -12.12
C PHE A 296 7.10 13.37 -11.07
N ARG A 297 8.18 12.69 -11.46
CA ARG A 297 8.90 11.80 -10.54
C ARG A 297 9.53 12.59 -9.39
N ASP A 298 10.19 13.69 -9.69
CA ASP A 298 10.90 14.48 -8.67
C ASP A 298 9.91 15.31 -7.83
N ALA A 299 8.69 15.57 -8.34
CA ALA A 299 7.57 16.08 -7.54
C ALA A 299 6.96 15.04 -6.56
N GLY A 300 7.45 13.80 -6.60
CA GLY A 300 7.07 12.72 -5.69
C GLY A 300 5.99 11.77 -6.22
N PHE A 301 5.57 11.92 -7.48
CA PHE A 301 4.62 11.00 -8.09
C PHE A 301 5.32 9.73 -8.59
N ASN A 302 4.66 8.58 -8.46
CA ASN A 302 5.17 7.30 -8.96
C ASN A 302 4.43 6.79 -10.21
N ALA A 303 3.33 7.46 -10.59
CA ALA A 303 2.49 7.10 -11.70
C ALA A 303 1.69 8.31 -12.21
N ILE A 304 1.24 8.23 -13.46
CA ILE A 304 0.21 9.07 -14.05
C ILE A 304 -0.97 8.15 -14.38
N ASP A 305 -2.13 8.44 -13.82
CA ASP A 305 -3.37 7.67 -14.01
C ASP A 305 -4.37 8.51 -14.81
N SER A 306 -4.71 8.07 -16.02
CA SER A 306 -5.69 8.71 -16.90
C SER A 306 -7.12 8.20 -16.70
N GLY A 307 -7.34 7.32 -15.71
CA GLY A 307 -8.60 6.59 -15.51
C GLY A 307 -8.63 5.30 -16.31
N ARG A 308 -8.36 5.33 -17.63
CA ARG A 308 -8.24 4.09 -18.42
C ARG A 308 -6.85 3.46 -18.31
N ASP A 309 -5.81 4.28 -18.47
CA ASP A 309 -4.43 3.83 -18.57
C ASP A 309 -3.58 4.38 -17.42
N VAL A 310 -2.61 3.58 -16.98
CA VAL A 310 -1.65 3.98 -15.96
C VAL A 310 -0.24 3.92 -16.54
N ARG A 311 0.45 5.05 -16.52
CA ARG A 311 1.88 5.12 -16.81
C ARG A 311 2.64 5.23 -15.49
N LYS A 312 3.30 4.15 -15.08
CA LYS A 312 4.27 4.21 -13.97
C LYS A 312 5.48 5.03 -14.40
N LEU A 313 6.03 5.81 -13.47
CA LEU A 313 7.21 6.66 -13.67
C LEU A 313 8.50 5.98 -13.21
N ASN A 314 8.36 4.84 -12.52
CA ASN A 314 9.43 3.97 -12.05
C ASN A 314 8.87 2.56 -11.81
N GLY A 315 9.73 1.60 -11.46
CA GLY A 315 9.32 0.22 -11.18
C GLY A 315 8.61 0.00 -9.83
N PHE A 316 8.47 1.04 -8.99
CA PHE A 316 7.92 0.88 -7.64
C PHE A 316 6.41 0.61 -7.68
N GLY A 317 5.96 -0.31 -6.82
CA GLY A 317 4.53 -0.59 -6.68
C GLY A 317 3.94 -1.32 -7.88
N ILE A 318 4.73 -2.05 -8.66
CA ILE A 318 4.24 -2.91 -9.76
C ILE A 318 4.30 -4.36 -9.31
N ARG A 319 3.19 -5.08 -9.41
CA ARG A 319 3.16 -6.49 -9.01
C ARG A 319 2.34 -7.34 -9.97
N SER A 320 2.92 -8.45 -10.43
CA SER A 320 2.14 -9.44 -11.20
C SER A 320 1.19 -10.21 -10.27
N ALA A 321 -0.02 -10.50 -10.74
CA ALA A 321 -0.99 -11.33 -10.03
C ALA A 321 -0.44 -12.75 -9.74
N GLN A 322 0.46 -13.24 -10.60
CA GLN A 322 1.10 -14.55 -10.50
C GLN A 322 2.39 -14.54 -9.67
N ALA A 323 2.92 -13.37 -9.28
CA ALA A 323 4.14 -13.30 -8.50
C ALA A 323 3.91 -13.83 -7.07
N ALA A 324 4.81 -14.71 -6.60
CA ALA A 324 4.84 -15.10 -5.21
C ALA A 324 4.97 -13.85 -4.32
N PHE A 325 4.22 -13.81 -3.22
CA PHE A 325 4.32 -12.73 -2.25
C PHE A 325 5.68 -12.81 -1.54
N ASP A 326 6.57 -11.86 -1.83
CA ASP A 326 7.85 -11.71 -1.14
C ASP A 326 7.87 -10.33 -0.43
N PRO A 327 7.57 -10.28 0.89
CA PRO A 327 7.49 -9.02 1.61
C PRO A 327 8.83 -8.29 1.65
N GLY A 328 9.96 -9.02 1.66
CA GLY A 328 11.30 -8.43 1.62
C GLY A 328 11.69 -7.79 0.28
N LYS A 329 10.80 -7.86 -0.72
CA LYS A 329 10.94 -7.23 -2.03
C LYS A 329 9.78 -6.28 -2.37
N ALA A 330 8.90 -5.96 -1.42
CA ALA A 330 7.77 -5.04 -1.64
C ALA A 330 8.23 -3.68 -2.21
N ASP A 331 9.38 -3.18 -1.76
CA ASP A 331 9.92 -1.89 -2.18
C ASP A 331 10.95 -1.98 -3.30
N LYS A 332 11.38 -3.20 -3.64
CA LYS A 332 12.45 -3.43 -4.60
C LYS A 332 11.87 -3.34 -6.01
N ARG A 333 12.56 -2.60 -6.88
CA ARG A 333 12.25 -2.42 -8.31
C ARG A 333 12.17 -3.73 -9.13
N GLY A 334 12.42 -4.89 -8.52
CA GLY A 334 12.54 -6.21 -9.15
C GLY A 334 11.57 -7.27 -8.59
N ILE A 335 10.27 -6.95 -8.50
CA ILE A 335 9.22 -7.86 -8.01
C ILE A 335 9.00 -9.10 -8.92
N LEU A 336 9.55 -9.11 -10.14
CA LEU A 336 9.38 -10.21 -11.09
C LEU A 336 10.37 -11.39 -10.90
N LEU A 337 11.38 -11.25 -10.03
CA LEU A 337 12.42 -12.27 -9.82
C LEU A 337 11.92 -13.60 -9.20
N SER A 338 10.66 -13.70 -8.77
CA SER A 338 10.08 -14.96 -8.27
C SER A 338 9.49 -15.87 -9.36
N LEU A 339 9.27 -15.37 -10.58
CA LEU A 339 8.77 -16.19 -11.70
C LEU A 339 9.83 -17.11 -12.31
N GLY A 340 11.12 -16.79 -12.15
CA GLY A 340 12.22 -17.55 -12.75
C GLY A 340 12.67 -18.80 -11.96
N ALA A 341 12.23 -18.95 -10.71
CA ALA A 341 12.73 -20.01 -9.82
C ALA A 341 11.82 -21.25 -9.71
N LEU A 342 10.62 -21.24 -10.32
CA LEU A 342 9.61 -22.31 -10.15
C LEU A 342 9.29 -23.12 -11.42
N THR A 343 10.11 -23.06 -12.48
CA THR A 343 9.94 -23.96 -13.63
C THR A 343 11.23 -24.66 -14.06
N PRO A 344 11.75 -25.62 -13.28
CA PRO A 344 12.59 -26.69 -13.83
C PRO A 344 11.65 -27.79 -14.34
N GLY A 345 11.09 -27.68 -15.56
CA GLY A 345 10.21 -28.76 -16.01
C GLY A 345 9.55 -28.73 -17.38
N LEU A 346 9.66 -27.65 -18.17
CA LEU A 346 8.96 -27.55 -19.46
C LEU A 346 9.85 -27.43 -20.71
N PHE A 347 11.08 -27.95 -20.65
CA PHE A 347 11.86 -28.30 -21.84
C PHE A 347 12.08 -29.81 -21.85
N GLY A 348 10.99 -30.53 -22.15
CA GLY A 348 11.05 -31.92 -22.56
C GLY A 348 11.73 -32.02 -23.92
N LEU A 349 12.82 -32.79 -23.94
CA LEU A 349 13.50 -33.37 -25.07
C LEU A 349 12.56 -33.78 -26.22
N ALA A 350 12.80 -33.23 -27.41
CA ALA A 350 12.54 -33.92 -28.66
C ALA A 350 13.86 -33.94 -29.46
N SER A 351 14.69 -34.93 -29.17
CA SER A 351 15.73 -35.39 -30.08
C SER A 351 15.04 -35.89 -31.35
N ARG A 352 15.17 -35.13 -32.43
CA ARG A 352 14.80 -35.56 -33.78
C ARG A 352 15.93 -36.47 -34.28
N PRO A 353 15.69 -37.73 -34.64
CA PRO A 353 16.72 -38.54 -35.29
C PRO A 353 17.00 -37.95 -36.69
N ASP A 354 18.28 -37.85 -37.02
CA ASP A 354 18.79 -37.49 -38.33
C ASP A 354 18.54 -38.65 -39.30
N PRO A 355 17.72 -38.49 -40.37
CA PRO A 355 17.37 -39.60 -41.25
C PRO A 355 18.41 -39.89 -42.35
N ASN A 356 19.59 -39.25 -42.37
CA ASN A 356 20.56 -39.43 -43.47
C ASN A 356 21.98 -39.78 -42.98
N GLN A 357 22.11 -40.87 -42.22
CA GLN A 357 23.35 -41.64 -42.18
C GLN A 357 23.10 -43.03 -42.77
N ASP A 358 23.40 -43.16 -44.06
CA ASP A 358 23.95 -44.34 -44.72
C ASP A 358 24.81 -43.87 -45.91
#